data_AF-A0A7X6CMP4-F1
#
_entry.id   AF-A0A7X6CMP4-F1
#
_cell.length_a   1.000
_cell.length_b   1.000
_cell.length_c   1.000
_cell.angle_alpha   90.00
_cell.angle_beta   90.00
_cell.angle_gamma   90.00
#
_symmetry.space_group_name_H-M   'P 1'
#
loop_
_entity.id
_entity.type
_entity.pdbx_description
1 polymer ?
#
loop_
_entity_poly.entity_id
_entity_poly.type
_entity_poly.pdbx_seq_one_letter_code
_entity_poly.pdbx_strand_id
1 'polypeptide(L)'
;MVKTKFYGGSGNDRLLGAGNKDRLDGGTDRDVLNGGKGDDIAIDRDGGDTLIGGGGNDEFWIGNGSLGATEIADFETGRDRLKLLEIGLAYEQLQIRSSQAGAVINYQGKDVAVLNGIEAIALTRDRFDFGNSNLARDLQSAIEKAVEITGTPGATVSVTMSDGTIWTGASGLSDLPTQTAMNAGDRFNIGSVTKPMVATVILQLSQEEKLNLNDTLDKWLPEIAESIPNSQQITVRQLLNHTSGIKDYLDEGFGADLLSDPTLGLKSWTTEELVSRYISGKELDFAPGEGFNYSNTNYLLLGDLIEAATNTSVSQQLQARIFEPLGMNDSFYASPDRIPGGFTSGYLDLDGNGTLDLDTSNTNFPGVAGTAGAIVSTAADLDRFTRGLFDGELLSPATLEQMQADGLPDSSNGLNYVYGLGIYSAIFPNGARVVEHTGGGLGWGSRMSYLPQTDITFSTLTNSNGLPTAPDIQLLNGVLSAIDRNLTSESDKQVVDEILRAIEQNFSFPSNNLSVAVP
;
A
#
# COMPACT_ATOMS: atom_id res chain seq x y z
N MET A 1 -16.78 22.97 -3.55
CA MET A 1 -16.32 22.05 -2.50
C MET A 1 -17.41 21.02 -2.30
N VAL A 2 -17.03 19.73 -2.31
CA VAL A 2 -17.92 18.61 -1.97
C VAL A 2 -18.45 18.83 -0.56
N LYS A 3 -19.77 18.71 -0.37
CA LYS A 3 -20.41 18.91 0.93
C LYS A 3 -20.65 17.61 1.69
N THR A 4 -20.83 16.50 0.98
CA THR A 4 -21.10 15.19 1.57
C THR A 4 -20.31 14.12 0.83
N LYS A 5 -19.68 13.21 1.57
CA LYS A 5 -19.05 12.00 1.02
C LYS A 5 -19.83 10.79 1.52
N PHE A 6 -20.24 9.91 0.61
CA PHE A 6 -20.87 8.62 0.90
C PHE A 6 -19.98 7.51 0.38
N TYR A 7 -19.82 6.46 1.18
CA TYR A 7 -19.07 5.25 0.84
C TYR A 7 -20.02 4.06 1.03
N GLY A 8 -20.14 3.19 0.02
CA GLY A 8 -21.00 1.99 0.07
C GLY A 8 -20.55 1.02 1.16
N GLY A 9 -19.24 0.77 1.19
CA GLY A 9 -18.66 -0.22 2.09
C GLY A 9 -18.60 -1.56 1.38
N SER A 10 -18.93 -2.64 2.08
CA SER A 10 -18.98 -3.98 1.49
C SER A 10 -20.43 -4.43 1.22
N GLY A 11 -20.61 -5.11 0.11
CA GLY A 11 -21.90 -5.56 -0.41
C GLY A 11 -22.45 -4.62 -1.49
N ASN A 12 -23.59 -5.03 -2.07
CA ASN A 12 -24.26 -4.24 -3.09
C ASN A 12 -25.17 -3.18 -2.44
N ASP A 13 -24.70 -1.95 -2.41
CA ASP A 13 -25.30 -0.82 -1.73
C ASP A 13 -26.08 0.12 -2.66
N ARG A 14 -26.81 1.03 -2.01
CA ARG A 14 -27.56 2.10 -2.68
C ARG A 14 -27.23 3.43 -2.03
N LEU A 15 -26.46 4.25 -2.72
CA LEU A 15 -26.06 5.56 -2.24
C LEU A 15 -26.95 6.62 -2.87
N LEU A 16 -27.54 7.47 -2.03
CA LEU A 16 -28.48 8.52 -2.45
C LEU A 16 -27.97 9.88 -1.97
N GLY A 17 -27.51 10.68 -2.92
CA GLY A 17 -27.16 12.08 -2.75
C GLY A 17 -28.40 12.97 -2.60
N ALA A 18 -28.13 14.23 -2.29
CA ALA A 18 -29.12 15.23 -1.95
C ALA A 18 -29.20 16.34 -3.02
N GLY A 19 -29.36 17.59 -2.59
CA GLY A 19 -29.47 18.75 -3.48
C GLY A 19 -28.19 19.59 -3.61
N ASN A 20 -27.05 19.06 -3.17
CA ASN A 20 -25.75 19.73 -3.17
C ASN A 20 -24.73 18.86 -3.91
N LYS A 21 -23.54 19.40 -4.21
CA LYS A 21 -22.39 18.62 -4.69
C LYS A 21 -21.99 17.54 -3.67
N ASP A 22 -22.33 16.30 -4.00
CA ASP A 22 -22.05 15.09 -3.24
C ASP A 22 -20.98 14.25 -3.96
N ARG A 23 -20.25 13.45 -3.19
CA ARG A 23 -19.31 12.45 -3.69
C ARG A 23 -19.80 11.09 -3.21
N LEU A 24 -20.15 10.22 -4.14
CA LEU A 24 -20.65 8.89 -3.90
C LEU A 24 -19.63 7.90 -4.44
N ASP A 25 -19.18 7.00 -3.58
CA ASP A 25 -18.17 5.99 -3.90
C ASP A 25 -18.74 4.62 -3.58
N GLY A 26 -19.00 3.81 -4.62
CA GLY A 26 -19.63 2.50 -4.46
C GLY A 26 -18.73 1.56 -3.66
N GLY A 27 -17.45 1.57 -3.98
CA GLY A 27 -16.49 0.61 -3.43
C GLY A 27 -16.16 -0.41 -4.50
N THR A 28 -16.12 -1.68 -4.13
CA THR A 28 -15.62 -2.76 -5.02
C THR A 28 -16.68 -3.78 -5.39
N ASP A 29 -17.90 -3.60 -4.88
CA ASP A 29 -19.06 -4.44 -5.14
C ASP A 29 -19.99 -3.76 -6.16
N ARG A 30 -21.18 -4.31 -6.43
CA ARG A 30 -22.09 -3.75 -7.46
C ARG A 30 -23.12 -2.84 -6.83
N ASP A 31 -22.88 -1.54 -6.94
CA ASP A 31 -23.66 -0.51 -6.28
C ASP A 31 -24.59 0.24 -7.22
N VAL A 32 -25.54 0.97 -6.63
CA VAL A 32 -26.34 1.98 -7.34
C VAL A 32 -26.14 3.33 -6.68
N LEU A 33 -25.50 4.24 -7.41
CA LEU A 33 -25.17 5.58 -6.95
C LEU A 33 -26.08 6.59 -7.63
N ASN A 34 -26.80 7.40 -6.85
CA ASN A 34 -27.64 8.47 -7.39
C ASN A 34 -27.25 9.81 -6.76
N GLY A 35 -26.65 10.70 -7.56
CA GLY A 35 -26.21 12.03 -7.13
C GLY A 35 -27.37 12.93 -6.70
N GLY A 36 -28.48 12.89 -7.43
CA GLY A 36 -29.67 13.65 -7.11
C GLY A 36 -29.69 14.99 -7.85
N LYS A 37 -29.59 16.11 -7.14
CA LYS A 37 -29.42 17.44 -7.78
C LYS A 37 -28.12 18.04 -7.27
N GLY A 38 -27.33 18.62 -8.15
CA GLY A 38 -26.01 19.11 -7.78
C GLY A 38 -25.01 18.83 -8.90
N ASP A 39 -23.79 19.31 -8.75
CA ASP A 39 -22.69 18.91 -9.63
C ASP A 39 -21.94 17.76 -8.94
N ASP A 40 -22.46 16.55 -9.05
CA ASP A 40 -22.10 15.41 -8.22
C ASP A 40 -20.93 14.60 -8.80
N ILE A 41 -20.29 13.80 -7.94
CA ILE A 41 -19.23 12.86 -8.33
C ILE A 41 -19.66 11.45 -7.95
N ALA A 42 -19.86 10.59 -8.94
CA ALA A 42 -20.20 9.18 -8.74
C ALA A 42 -19.03 8.30 -9.18
N ILE A 43 -18.56 7.42 -8.29
CA ILE A 43 -17.29 6.69 -8.43
C ILE A 43 -17.56 5.20 -8.34
N ASP A 44 -17.21 4.52 -9.42
CA ASP A 44 -17.35 3.07 -9.59
C ASP A 44 -16.22 2.26 -8.93
N ARG A 45 -15.01 2.83 -8.90
CA ARG A 45 -13.75 2.11 -8.68
C ARG A 45 -13.66 0.83 -9.55
N ASP A 46 -14.04 -0.33 -9.03
CA ASP A 46 -13.86 -1.63 -9.67
C ASP A 46 -15.16 -2.47 -9.75
N GLY A 47 -16.28 -1.93 -9.25
CA GLY A 47 -17.53 -2.62 -8.96
C GLY A 47 -18.42 -2.98 -10.15
N GLY A 48 -18.36 -2.22 -11.24
CA GLY A 48 -19.33 -2.33 -12.33
C GLY A 48 -20.70 -1.78 -11.92
N ASP A 49 -20.68 -0.60 -11.33
CA ASP A 49 -21.81 0.07 -10.69
C ASP A 49 -22.81 0.64 -11.68
N THR A 50 -24.03 0.91 -11.19
CA THR A 50 -24.99 1.77 -11.87
C THR A 50 -24.90 3.20 -11.33
N LEU A 51 -24.43 4.13 -12.16
CA LEU A 51 -24.27 5.53 -11.81
C LEU A 51 -25.39 6.39 -12.43
N ILE A 52 -26.00 7.22 -11.60
CA ILE A 52 -27.07 8.17 -11.94
C ILE A 52 -26.62 9.54 -11.45
N GLY A 53 -26.35 10.48 -12.35
CA GLY A 53 -25.92 11.84 -11.99
C GLY A 53 -27.10 12.66 -11.48
N GLY A 54 -28.22 12.59 -12.19
CA GLY A 54 -29.40 13.39 -11.92
C GLY A 54 -29.28 14.79 -12.52
N GLY A 55 -29.45 15.83 -11.70
CA GLY A 55 -29.57 17.20 -12.17
C GLY A 55 -28.36 18.07 -11.85
N GLY A 56 -27.44 18.27 -12.79
CA GLY A 56 -26.42 19.32 -12.74
C GLY A 56 -25.35 19.10 -13.79
N ASN A 57 -24.08 19.33 -13.48
CA ASN A 57 -22.95 18.88 -14.28
C ASN A 57 -22.19 17.82 -13.48
N ASP A 58 -22.43 16.57 -13.82
CA ASP A 58 -21.99 15.44 -13.03
C ASP A 58 -20.70 14.83 -13.58
N GLU A 59 -19.89 14.26 -12.68
CA GLU A 59 -18.67 13.54 -13.03
C GLU A 59 -18.82 12.06 -12.69
N PHE A 60 -18.67 11.21 -13.71
CA PHE A 60 -18.69 9.77 -13.57
C PHE A 60 -17.27 9.23 -13.64
N TRP A 61 -16.77 8.74 -12.51
CA TRP A 61 -15.42 8.24 -12.36
C TRP A 61 -15.44 6.72 -12.51
N ILE A 62 -14.92 6.26 -13.64
CA ILE A 62 -14.94 4.87 -14.11
C ILE A 62 -13.55 4.30 -13.86
N GLY A 63 -13.45 3.20 -13.12
CA GLY A 63 -12.17 2.49 -13.02
C GLY A 63 -12.04 1.39 -14.07
N ASN A 64 -11.38 0.29 -13.72
CA ASN A 64 -10.89 -0.67 -14.71
C ASN A 64 -11.95 -1.72 -15.13
N GLY A 65 -13.15 -1.68 -14.53
CA GLY A 65 -14.27 -2.59 -14.80
C GLY A 65 -14.08 -4.03 -14.30
N SER A 66 -13.36 -4.26 -13.19
CA SER A 66 -13.03 -5.61 -12.68
C SER A 66 -14.22 -6.54 -12.52
N LEU A 67 -15.37 -6.04 -12.08
CA LEU A 67 -16.61 -6.82 -11.94
C LEU A 67 -17.63 -6.61 -13.07
N GLY A 68 -17.29 -5.84 -14.10
CA GLY A 68 -18.14 -5.49 -15.22
C GLY A 68 -17.93 -4.06 -15.69
N ALA A 69 -18.56 -3.71 -16.81
CA ALA A 69 -18.59 -2.33 -17.27
C ALA A 69 -19.52 -1.51 -16.37
N THR A 70 -19.11 -0.30 -15.98
CA THR A 70 -19.96 0.65 -15.26
C THR A 70 -21.15 1.04 -16.14
N GLU A 71 -22.37 0.98 -15.60
CA GLU A 71 -23.58 1.43 -16.29
C GLU A 71 -23.89 2.88 -15.91
N ILE A 72 -23.86 3.79 -16.88
CA ILE A 72 -24.23 5.19 -16.68
C ILE A 72 -25.63 5.41 -17.25
N ALA A 73 -26.58 5.72 -16.36
CA ALA A 73 -28.00 5.67 -16.66
C ALA A 73 -28.55 6.92 -17.36
N ASP A 74 -28.02 8.11 -17.05
CA ASP A 74 -28.61 9.40 -17.44
C ASP A 74 -27.60 10.45 -17.92
N PHE A 75 -26.47 10.02 -18.48
CA PHE A 75 -25.42 10.91 -18.99
C PHE A 75 -25.97 11.99 -19.94
N GLU A 76 -25.56 13.24 -19.75
CA GLU A 76 -25.95 14.36 -20.61
C GLU A 76 -24.76 14.96 -21.38
N THR A 77 -24.78 14.78 -22.71
CA THR A 77 -23.66 15.06 -23.64
C THR A 77 -23.25 16.55 -23.82
N GLY A 78 -23.75 17.45 -22.97
CA GLY A 78 -23.31 18.85 -22.91
C GLY A 78 -23.02 19.37 -21.50
N ARG A 79 -23.20 18.55 -20.48
CA ARG A 79 -23.04 18.91 -19.07
C ARG A 79 -22.06 17.98 -18.38
N ASP A 80 -22.30 16.69 -18.51
CA ASP A 80 -21.58 15.69 -17.73
C ASP A 80 -20.24 15.32 -18.34
N ARG A 81 -19.37 14.77 -17.49
CA ARG A 81 -18.04 14.31 -17.87
C ARG A 81 -17.76 12.91 -17.35
N LEU A 82 -16.97 12.20 -18.14
CA LEU A 82 -16.42 10.90 -17.81
C LEU A 82 -14.99 11.10 -17.36
N LYS A 83 -14.60 10.48 -16.27
CA LYS A 83 -13.21 10.42 -15.82
C LYS A 83 -12.81 8.96 -15.77
N LEU A 84 -11.84 8.57 -16.60
CA LEU A 84 -11.22 7.25 -16.45
C LEU A 84 -10.14 7.40 -15.38
N LEU A 85 -10.22 6.58 -14.33
CA LEU A 85 -9.34 6.75 -13.16
C LEU A 85 -7.87 6.49 -13.48
N GLU A 86 -7.55 5.74 -14.54
CA GLU A 86 -6.16 5.50 -14.96
C GLU A 86 -5.52 6.76 -15.61
N ILE A 87 -4.44 7.26 -15.01
CA ILE A 87 -3.67 8.42 -15.49
C ILE A 87 -2.86 8.04 -16.74
N GLY A 88 -2.85 8.93 -17.73
CA GLY A 88 -1.99 8.80 -18.92
C GLY A 88 -2.68 8.14 -20.10
N LEU A 89 -3.97 7.85 -19.96
CA LEU A 89 -4.85 7.49 -21.06
C LEU A 89 -5.04 8.64 -22.04
N ALA A 90 -5.27 8.29 -23.30
CA ALA A 90 -5.66 9.22 -24.33
C ALA A 90 -6.96 8.75 -24.98
N TYR A 91 -7.79 9.69 -25.42
CA TYR A 91 -9.04 9.41 -26.11
C TYR A 91 -8.85 8.47 -27.31
N GLU A 92 -7.71 8.59 -27.99
CA GLU A 92 -7.35 7.77 -29.15
C GLU A 92 -7.12 6.29 -28.83
N GLN A 93 -6.92 5.94 -27.56
CA GLN A 93 -6.78 4.56 -27.10
C GLN A 93 -8.14 3.90 -26.81
N LEU A 94 -9.23 4.67 -26.78
CA LEU A 94 -10.57 4.15 -26.52
C LEU A 94 -11.22 3.63 -27.81
N GLN A 95 -11.89 2.49 -27.70
CA GLN A 95 -12.80 1.99 -28.71
C GLN A 95 -14.23 2.26 -28.27
N ILE A 96 -14.87 3.28 -28.85
CA ILE A 96 -16.25 3.64 -28.55
C ILE A 96 -17.16 3.06 -29.64
N ARG A 97 -18.06 2.17 -29.26
CA ARG A 97 -18.95 1.45 -30.18
C ARG A 97 -20.40 1.60 -29.78
N SER A 98 -21.31 1.56 -30.75
CA SER A 98 -22.75 1.54 -30.49
C SER A 98 -23.21 0.15 -30.05
N SER A 99 -24.19 0.10 -29.15
CA SER A 99 -24.89 -1.10 -28.69
C SER A 99 -26.40 -0.89 -28.72
N GLN A 100 -27.18 -1.90 -28.35
CA GLN A 100 -28.64 -1.76 -28.21
C GLN A 100 -29.03 -0.82 -27.06
N ALA A 101 -28.20 -0.73 -26.01
CA ALA A 101 -28.45 0.10 -24.83
C ALA A 101 -27.98 1.55 -25.02
N GLY A 102 -27.01 1.79 -25.91
CA GLY A 102 -26.46 3.12 -26.18
C GLY A 102 -25.02 3.03 -26.69
N ALA A 103 -24.07 3.63 -25.96
CA ALA A 103 -22.64 3.58 -26.28
C ALA A 103 -21.89 2.68 -25.32
N VAL A 104 -20.88 1.97 -25.81
CA VAL A 104 -19.98 1.15 -25.00
C VAL A 104 -18.56 1.66 -25.21
N ILE A 105 -17.88 1.93 -24.10
CA ILE A 105 -16.48 2.34 -24.07
C ILE A 105 -15.65 1.11 -23.75
N ASN A 106 -14.73 0.79 -24.65
CA ASN A 106 -13.79 -0.31 -24.48
C ASN A 106 -12.36 0.23 -24.41
N TYR A 107 -11.59 -0.28 -23.45
CA TYR A 107 -10.18 0.01 -23.26
C TYR A 107 -9.41 -1.30 -23.09
N GLN A 108 -8.31 -1.46 -23.83
CA GLN A 108 -7.48 -2.68 -23.87
C GLN A 108 -8.27 -4.00 -24.04
N GLY A 109 -9.37 -3.97 -24.81
CA GLY A 109 -10.19 -5.15 -25.07
C GLY A 109 -11.24 -5.43 -24.00
N LYS A 110 -11.33 -4.61 -22.95
CA LYS A 110 -12.33 -4.71 -21.88
C LYS A 110 -13.37 -3.59 -21.99
N ASP A 111 -14.65 -3.94 -21.91
CA ASP A 111 -15.72 -2.94 -21.81
C ASP A 111 -15.65 -2.34 -20.40
N VAL A 112 -15.39 -1.03 -20.31
CA VAL A 112 -15.21 -0.31 -19.04
C VAL A 112 -16.45 0.49 -18.67
N ALA A 113 -17.24 0.96 -19.64
CA ALA A 113 -18.50 1.64 -19.36
C ALA A 113 -19.54 1.45 -20.48
N VAL A 114 -20.80 1.47 -20.07
CA VAL A 114 -21.99 1.49 -20.93
C VAL A 114 -22.80 2.74 -20.62
N LEU A 115 -23.02 3.59 -21.62
CA LEU A 115 -23.80 4.82 -21.49
C LEU A 115 -25.16 4.62 -22.13
N ASN A 116 -26.20 4.54 -21.30
CA ASN A 116 -27.56 4.25 -21.72
C ASN A 116 -28.16 5.44 -22.48
N GLY A 117 -28.76 5.16 -23.65
CA GLY A 117 -29.42 6.17 -24.48
C GLY A 117 -28.48 7.15 -25.21
N ILE A 118 -27.16 7.00 -25.07
CA ILE A 118 -26.18 7.86 -25.73
C ILE A 118 -25.68 7.26 -27.03
N GLU A 119 -25.67 8.05 -28.10
CA GLU A 119 -25.03 7.65 -29.34
C GLU A 119 -23.50 7.73 -29.21
N ALA A 120 -22.81 6.68 -29.66
CA ALA A 120 -21.34 6.61 -29.61
C ALA A 120 -20.64 7.85 -30.20
N ILE A 121 -21.20 8.46 -31.23
CA ILE A 121 -20.63 9.65 -31.88
C ILE A 121 -20.72 10.93 -31.03
N ALA A 122 -21.57 10.94 -29.99
CA ALA A 122 -21.71 12.07 -29.07
C ALA A 122 -20.64 12.08 -27.97
N LEU A 123 -19.88 10.98 -27.80
CA LEU A 123 -18.81 10.86 -26.82
C LEU A 123 -17.49 11.36 -27.39
N THR A 124 -17.40 12.66 -27.63
CA THR A 124 -16.18 13.31 -28.12
C THR A 124 -15.15 13.54 -27.01
N ARG A 125 -13.89 13.80 -27.39
CA ARG A 125 -12.75 13.96 -26.46
C ARG A 125 -13.00 14.91 -25.29
N ASP A 126 -13.75 16.00 -25.49
CA ASP A 126 -14.07 16.99 -24.47
C ASP A 126 -15.02 16.49 -23.37
N ARG A 127 -15.64 15.31 -23.57
CA ARG A 127 -16.42 14.62 -22.54
C ARG A 127 -15.56 13.85 -21.54
N PHE A 128 -14.28 13.67 -21.83
CA PHE A 128 -13.37 12.86 -21.03
C PHE A 128 -12.34 13.71 -20.28
N ASP A 129 -12.10 13.33 -19.04
CA ASP A 129 -10.93 13.71 -18.26
C ASP A 129 -10.02 12.48 -18.13
N PHE A 130 -8.78 12.61 -18.61
CA PHE A 130 -7.76 11.54 -18.62
C PHE A 130 -6.66 11.78 -17.57
N GLY A 131 -6.85 12.74 -16.68
CA GLY A 131 -5.83 13.16 -15.73
C GLY A 131 -4.62 13.83 -16.40
N ASN A 132 -3.52 13.91 -15.65
CA ASN A 132 -2.32 14.62 -16.09
C ASN A 132 -1.34 13.69 -16.85
N SER A 133 -1.36 13.75 -18.18
CA SER A 133 -0.44 12.96 -19.02
C SER A 133 1.04 13.30 -18.85
N ASN A 134 1.37 14.53 -18.42
CA ASN A 134 2.77 14.87 -18.09
C ASN A 134 3.21 14.17 -16.80
N LEU A 135 2.33 14.06 -15.81
CA LEU A 135 2.60 13.31 -14.58
C LEU A 135 2.86 11.84 -14.89
N ALA A 136 2.04 11.18 -15.71
CA ALA A 136 2.28 9.78 -16.12
C ALA A 136 3.66 9.60 -16.77
N ARG A 137 4.04 10.47 -17.71
CA ARG A 137 5.35 10.41 -18.36
C ARG A 137 6.49 10.63 -17.38
N ASP A 138 6.34 11.59 -16.48
CA ASP A 138 7.35 11.93 -15.48
C ASP A 138 7.52 10.81 -14.45
N LEU A 139 6.43 10.16 -14.04
CA LEU A 139 6.44 8.98 -13.17
C LEU A 139 7.08 7.78 -13.87
N GLN A 140 6.73 7.50 -15.13
CA GLN A 140 7.36 6.43 -15.91
C GLN A 140 8.89 6.65 -16.02
N SER A 141 9.29 7.89 -16.34
CA SER A 141 10.71 8.26 -16.39
C SER A 141 11.41 8.12 -15.03
N ALA A 142 10.70 8.34 -13.92
CA ALA A 142 11.26 8.15 -12.59
C ALA A 142 11.56 6.66 -12.30
N ILE A 143 10.65 5.74 -12.64
CA ILE A 143 10.89 4.30 -12.46
C ILE A 143 12.07 3.84 -13.33
N GLU A 144 12.09 4.23 -14.61
CA GLU A 144 13.16 3.85 -15.54
C GLU A 144 14.52 4.31 -15.06
N LYS A 145 14.63 5.55 -14.58
CA LYS A 145 15.88 6.07 -14.00
C LYS A 145 16.26 5.37 -12.70
N ALA A 146 15.29 5.05 -11.84
CA ALA A 146 15.59 4.33 -10.61
C ALA A 146 16.16 2.93 -10.91
N VAL A 147 15.58 2.20 -11.87
CA VAL A 147 16.11 0.91 -12.36
C VAL A 147 17.51 1.07 -12.94
N GLU A 148 17.73 2.06 -13.80
CA GLU A 148 19.04 2.34 -14.41
C GLU A 148 20.12 2.71 -13.39
N ILE A 149 19.81 3.62 -12.45
CA ILE A 149 20.78 4.15 -11.47
C ILE A 149 21.15 3.11 -10.41
N THR A 150 20.16 2.34 -9.95
CA THR A 150 20.37 1.39 -8.84
C THR A 150 20.78 0.01 -9.30
N GLY A 151 20.53 -0.35 -10.55
CA GLY A 151 20.74 -1.72 -11.03
C GLY A 151 19.76 -2.73 -10.46
N THR A 152 18.68 -2.30 -9.78
CA THR A 152 17.60 -3.21 -9.38
C THR A 152 17.01 -3.88 -10.62
N PRO A 153 16.69 -5.19 -10.60
CA PRO A 153 16.21 -5.89 -11.79
C PRO A 153 14.94 -5.27 -12.34
N GLY A 154 13.97 -4.96 -11.46
CA GLY A 154 12.74 -4.30 -11.84
C GLY A 154 12.00 -3.68 -10.67
N ALA A 155 11.06 -2.80 -11.02
CA ALA A 155 10.28 -2.02 -10.08
C ALA A 155 8.86 -1.80 -10.58
N THR A 156 7.92 -1.66 -9.66
CA THR A 156 6.56 -1.19 -9.92
C THR A 156 6.20 -0.04 -8.98
N VAL A 157 5.36 0.87 -9.45
CA VAL A 157 4.88 2.01 -8.66
C VAL A 157 3.40 2.20 -8.92
N SER A 158 2.66 2.57 -7.88
CA SER A 158 1.32 3.12 -7.98
C SER A 158 1.25 4.48 -7.27
N VAL A 159 0.50 5.43 -7.84
CA VAL A 159 0.27 6.76 -7.27
C VAL A 159 -1.21 7.09 -7.39
N THR A 160 -1.85 7.46 -6.29
CA THR A 160 -3.21 8.02 -6.28
C THR A 160 -3.16 9.48 -5.88
N MET A 161 -3.66 10.34 -6.76
CA MET A 161 -3.75 11.78 -6.55
C MET A 161 -5.02 12.15 -5.75
N SER A 162 -5.08 13.37 -5.21
CA SER A 162 -6.22 13.87 -4.44
C SER A 162 -7.54 13.96 -5.21
N ASP A 163 -7.46 13.98 -6.53
CA ASP A 163 -8.60 13.91 -7.43
C ASP A 163 -8.96 12.46 -7.82
N GLY A 164 -8.47 11.48 -7.04
CA GLY A 164 -8.69 10.05 -7.19
C GLY A 164 -8.10 9.42 -8.45
N THR A 165 -7.37 10.17 -9.29
CA THR A 165 -6.68 9.56 -10.43
C THR A 165 -5.54 8.67 -9.96
N ILE A 166 -5.40 7.51 -10.59
CA ILE A 166 -4.47 6.45 -10.24
C ILE A 166 -3.53 6.23 -11.42
N TRP A 167 -2.23 6.24 -11.16
CA TRP A 167 -1.23 5.79 -12.11
C TRP A 167 -0.60 4.50 -11.60
N THR A 168 -0.31 3.57 -12.51
CA THR A 168 0.53 2.40 -12.23
C THR A 168 1.56 2.25 -13.33
N GLY A 169 2.80 1.97 -12.96
CA GLY A 169 3.89 1.77 -13.92
C GLY A 169 4.84 0.66 -13.49
N ALA A 170 5.64 0.20 -14.44
CA ALA A 170 6.67 -0.81 -14.24
C ALA A 170 7.89 -0.51 -15.10
N SER A 171 9.05 -1.00 -14.66
CA SER A 171 10.27 -1.03 -15.46
C SER A 171 11.15 -2.21 -15.06
N GLY A 172 12.01 -2.65 -15.98
CA GLY A 172 12.95 -3.73 -15.76
C GLY A 172 12.36 -5.14 -15.92
N LEU A 173 12.88 -6.08 -15.15
CA LEU A 173 12.64 -7.52 -15.26
C LEU A 173 12.08 -8.08 -13.95
N SER A 174 11.03 -8.89 -14.04
CA SER A 174 10.48 -9.65 -12.91
C SER A 174 11.23 -10.95 -12.64
N ASP A 175 11.91 -11.48 -13.67
CA ASP A 175 12.75 -12.67 -13.58
C ASP A 175 13.97 -12.59 -14.51
N LEU A 176 15.17 -12.60 -13.92
CA LEU A 176 16.44 -12.51 -14.66
C LEU A 176 16.74 -13.75 -15.51
N PRO A 177 16.63 -15.01 -15.02
CA PRO A 177 16.93 -16.19 -15.83
C PRO A 177 16.12 -16.29 -17.12
N THR A 178 14.82 -15.96 -17.06
CA THR A 178 13.92 -16.03 -18.22
C THR A 178 13.86 -14.73 -19.02
N GLN A 179 14.46 -13.64 -18.52
CA GLN A 179 14.36 -12.29 -19.08
C GLN A 179 12.90 -11.82 -19.20
N THR A 180 12.06 -12.20 -18.23
CA THR A 180 10.65 -11.80 -18.21
C THR A 180 10.54 -10.33 -17.81
N ALA A 181 9.88 -9.54 -18.65
CA ALA A 181 9.65 -8.12 -18.38
C ALA A 181 8.74 -7.92 -17.17
N MET A 182 9.05 -6.90 -16.37
CA MET A 182 8.21 -6.49 -15.24
C MET A 182 6.89 -5.90 -15.74
N ASN A 183 5.78 -6.35 -15.17
CA ASN A 183 4.44 -5.79 -15.39
C ASN A 183 3.96 -5.06 -14.13
N ALA A 184 3.12 -4.04 -14.31
CA ALA A 184 2.60 -3.26 -13.17
C ALA A 184 1.74 -4.10 -12.20
N GLY A 185 1.14 -5.20 -12.70
CA GLY A 185 0.39 -6.16 -11.91
C GLY A 185 1.23 -7.31 -11.34
N ASP A 186 2.56 -7.31 -11.50
CA ASP A 186 3.40 -8.32 -10.87
C ASP A 186 3.36 -8.17 -9.34
N ARG A 187 3.30 -9.31 -8.65
CA ARG A 187 3.13 -9.38 -7.20
C ARG A 187 4.49 -9.51 -6.50
N PHE A 188 4.65 -8.93 -5.32
CA PHE A 188 5.88 -8.93 -4.53
C PHE A 188 5.55 -9.33 -3.09
N ASN A 189 6.49 -9.96 -2.40
CA ASN A 189 6.42 -9.97 -0.94
C ASN A 189 6.71 -8.54 -0.44
N ILE A 190 5.83 -7.97 0.37
CA ILE A 190 5.92 -6.57 0.82
C ILE A 190 6.63 -6.40 2.16
N GLY A 191 7.25 -7.48 2.68
CA GLY A 191 7.97 -7.47 3.94
C GLY A 191 7.21 -6.73 5.04
N SER A 192 7.91 -5.87 5.77
CA SER A 192 7.35 -5.16 6.93
C SER A 192 6.17 -4.21 6.64
N VAL A 193 5.83 -3.92 5.37
CA VAL A 193 4.56 -3.24 5.05
C VAL A 193 3.33 -4.11 5.40
N THR A 194 3.54 -5.39 5.70
CA THR A 194 2.57 -6.28 6.36
C THR A 194 2.07 -5.72 7.71
N LYS A 195 2.93 -5.04 8.47
CA LYS A 195 2.64 -4.58 9.84
C LYS A 195 1.48 -3.59 9.92
N PRO A 196 1.40 -2.53 9.08
CA PRO A 196 0.23 -1.68 8.99
C PRO A 196 -1.11 -2.43 8.86
N MET A 197 -1.15 -3.51 8.07
CA MET A 197 -2.37 -4.31 7.87
C MET A 197 -2.71 -5.15 9.11
N VAL A 198 -1.71 -5.77 9.74
CA VAL A 198 -1.88 -6.50 11.01
C VAL A 198 -2.32 -5.55 12.13
N ALA A 199 -1.71 -4.37 12.22
CA ALA A 199 -2.10 -3.32 13.16
C ALA A 199 -3.55 -2.89 12.94
N THR A 200 -3.96 -2.71 11.68
CA THR A 200 -5.35 -2.37 11.32
C THR A 200 -6.33 -3.43 11.85
N VAL A 201 -6.04 -4.72 11.67
CA VAL A 201 -6.91 -5.80 12.20
C VAL A 201 -7.00 -5.74 13.73
N ILE A 202 -5.88 -5.58 14.44
CA ILE A 202 -5.88 -5.45 15.91
C ILE A 202 -6.73 -4.24 16.36
N LEU A 203 -6.60 -3.11 15.67
CA LEU A 203 -7.35 -1.89 15.97
C LEU A 203 -8.86 -2.05 15.70
N GLN A 204 -9.23 -2.73 14.62
CA GLN A 204 -10.63 -3.10 14.36
C GLN A 204 -11.18 -4.03 15.45
N LEU A 205 -10.42 -5.05 15.86
CA LEU A 205 -10.81 -5.93 16.97
C LEU A 205 -10.97 -5.16 18.28
N SER A 206 -10.16 -4.12 18.52
CA SER A 206 -10.34 -3.23 19.66
C SER A 206 -11.60 -2.36 19.55
N GLN A 207 -11.93 -1.86 18.36
CA GLN A 207 -13.19 -1.13 18.12
C GLN A 207 -14.42 -2.02 18.30
N GLU A 208 -14.29 -3.31 17.99
CA GLU A 208 -15.32 -4.33 18.20
C GLU A 208 -15.39 -4.83 19.66
N GLU A 209 -14.57 -4.26 20.56
CA GLU A 209 -14.45 -4.68 21.96
C GLU A 209 -14.04 -6.17 22.14
N LYS A 210 -13.49 -6.80 21.10
CA LYS A 210 -13.00 -8.19 21.15
C LYS A 210 -11.66 -8.31 21.86
N LEU A 211 -10.87 -7.23 21.88
CA LEU A 211 -9.66 -7.11 22.68
C LEU A 211 -9.52 -5.68 23.22
N ASN A 212 -8.73 -5.48 24.27
CA ASN A 212 -8.35 -4.15 24.72
C ASN A 212 -6.86 -3.89 24.44
N LEU A 213 -6.52 -2.70 23.93
CA LEU A 213 -5.12 -2.34 23.69
C LEU A 213 -4.25 -2.32 24.95
N ASN A 214 -4.86 -2.18 26.13
CA ASN A 214 -4.19 -2.23 27.43
C ASN A 214 -4.18 -3.64 28.05
N ASP A 215 -4.76 -4.64 27.38
CA ASP A 215 -4.60 -6.03 27.82
C ASP A 215 -3.12 -6.43 27.74
N THR A 216 -2.71 -7.26 28.69
CA THR A 216 -1.34 -7.76 28.80
C THR A 216 -1.14 -9.01 27.94
N LEU A 217 0.10 -9.27 27.55
CA LEU A 217 0.47 -10.39 26.69
C LEU A 217 0.11 -11.74 27.32
N ASP A 218 0.37 -11.90 28.62
CA ASP A 218 0.08 -13.12 29.39
C ASP A 218 -1.41 -13.47 29.46
N LYS A 219 -2.30 -12.48 29.36
CA LYS A 219 -3.75 -12.68 29.30
C LYS A 219 -4.15 -13.46 28.04
N TRP A 220 -3.53 -13.15 26.91
CA TRP A 220 -3.92 -13.66 25.61
C TRP A 220 -3.10 -14.88 25.17
N LEU A 221 -1.80 -14.89 25.49
CA LEU A 221 -0.85 -15.90 25.04
C LEU A 221 -0.06 -16.47 26.25
N PRO A 222 -0.72 -17.09 27.23
CA PRO A 222 -0.09 -17.49 28.50
C PRO A 222 1.11 -18.43 28.30
N GLU A 223 1.04 -19.37 27.35
CA GLU A 223 2.12 -20.34 27.12
C GLU A 223 3.39 -19.67 26.54
N ILE A 224 3.25 -18.81 25.53
CA ILE A 224 4.38 -18.07 24.95
C ILE A 224 4.92 -17.03 25.94
N ALA A 225 4.03 -16.42 26.74
CA ALA A 225 4.37 -15.43 27.74
C ALA A 225 5.30 -15.95 28.85
N GLU A 226 5.34 -17.26 29.11
CA GLU A 226 6.30 -17.87 30.05
C GLU A 226 7.76 -17.76 29.57
N SER A 227 7.98 -17.68 28.24
CA SER A 227 9.30 -17.52 27.65
C SER A 227 9.74 -16.05 27.54
N ILE A 228 8.89 -15.09 27.90
CA ILE A 228 9.15 -13.66 27.74
C ILE A 228 9.18 -13.00 29.13
N PRO A 229 10.30 -12.38 29.53
CA PRO A 229 10.38 -11.70 30.83
C PRO A 229 9.38 -10.55 30.91
N ASN A 230 8.77 -10.40 32.09
CA ASN A 230 7.81 -9.32 32.38
C ASN A 230 6.60 -9.25 31.43
N SER A 231 6.21 -10.36 30.81
CA SER A 231 5.06 -10.45 29.89
C SER A 231 3.75 -9.91 30.47
N GLN A 232 3.55 -10.01 31.79
CA GLN A 232 2.43 -9.42 32.53
C GLN A 232 2.40 -7.89 32.59
N GLN A 233 3.44 -7.21 32.10
CA GLN A 233 3.53 -5.75 32.01
C GLN A 233 3.50 -5.26 30.56
N ILE A 234 3.62 -6.18 29.59
CA ILE A 234 3.66 -5.87 28.16
C ILE A 234 2.23 -5.86 27.63
N THR A 235 1.79 -4.72 27.10
CA THR A 235 0.44 -4.54 26.56
C THR A 235 0.38 -4.73 25.06
N VAL A 236 -0.80 -5.03 24.52
CA VAL A 236 -1.06 -5.07 23.06
C VAL A 236 -0.61 -3.78 22.37
N ARG A 237 -0.88 -2.62 23.00
CA ARG A 237 -0.44 -1.31 22.55
C ARG A 237 1.08 -1.22 22.39
N GLN A 238 1.82 -1.74 23.36
CA GLN A 238 3.29 -1.73 23.35
C GLN A 238 3.88 -2.67 22.30
N LEU A 239 3.17 -3.75 21.92
CA LEU A 239 3.56 -4.58 20.78
C LEU A 239 3.42 -3.79 19.47
N LEU A 240 2.27 -3.11 19.28
CA LEU A 240 1.97 -2.34 18.06
C LEU A 240 2.98 -1.23 17.76
N ASN A 241 3.44 -0.51 18.79
CA ASN A 241 4.38 0.63 18.63
C ASN A 241 5.83 0.32 19.01
N HIS A 242 6.18 -0.95 19.16
CA HIS A 242 7.55 -1.38 19.50
C HIS A 242 8.13 -0.79 20.79
N THR A 243 7.28 -0.60 21.80
CA THR A 243 7.68 -0.16 23.15
C THR A 243 7.61 -1.28 24.18
N SER A 244 7.52 -2.54 23.75
CA SER A 244 7.49 -3.73 24.63
C SER A 244 8.84 -4.04 25.30
N GLY A 245 9.95 -3.66 24.66
CA GLY A 245 11.31 -4.08 25.04
C GLY A 245 11.66 -5.51 24.62
N ILE A 246 10.75 -6.23 23.94
CA ILE A 246 11.02 -7.59 23.45
C ILE A 246 11.99 -7.53 22.28
N LYS A 247 13.08 -8.29 22.39
CA LYS A 247 14.14 -8.38 21.38
C LYS A 247 13.63 -8.93 20.04
N ASP A 248 14.31 -8.56 18.96
CA ASP A 248 14.03 -9.11 17.63
C ASP A 248 14.73 -10.46 17.44
N TYR A 249 13.97 -11.51 17.09
CA TYR A 249 14.54 -12.83 16.83
C TYR A 249 15.57 -12.83 15.70
N LEU A 250 15.46 -11.90 14.73
CA LEU A 250 16.40 -11.77 13.62
C LEU A 250 17.80 -11.37 14.08
N ASP A 251 17.88 -10.46 15.05
CA ASP A 251 19.13 -9.94 15.62
C ASP A 251 19.73 -10.88 16.67
N GLU A 252 18.90 -11.78 17.19
CA GLU A 252 19.20 -12.63 18.34
C GLU A 252 19.74 -14.03 17.96
N GLY A 253 20.34 -14.13 16.77
CA GLY A 253 21.09 -15.30 16.29
C GLY A 253 20.50 -15.97 15.04
N PHE A 254 19.28 -15.62 14.63
CA PHE A 254 18.64 -16.24 13.47
C PHE A 254 19.45 -16.08 12.17
N GLY A 255 19.99 -14.88 11.91
CA GLY A 255 20.82 -14.64 10.72
C GLY A 255 22.08 -15.52 10.68
N ALA A 256 22.75 -15.68 11.82
CA ALA A 256 23.92 -16.55 11.93
C ALA A 256 23.56 -18.03 11.76
N ASP A 257 22.45 -18.45 12.36
CA ASP A 257 21.92 -19.80 12.19
C ASP A 257 21.59 -20.08 10.72
N LEU A 258 20.93 -19.15 10.01
CA LEU A 258 20.58 -19.26 8.59
C LEU A 258 21.83 -19.38 7.70
N LEU A 259 22.90 -18.63 8.00
CA LEU A 259 24.17 -18.76 7.29
C LEU A 259 24.84 -20.13 7.52
N SER A 260 24.70 -20.68 8.73
CA SER A 260 25.25 -21.99 9.09
C SER A 260 24.44 -23.17 8.55
N ASP A 261 23.12 -23.01 8.48
CA ASP A 261 22.15 -23.98 7.99
C ASP A 261 21.09 -23.27 7.12
N PRO A 262 21.33 -23.16 5.80
CA PRO A 262 20.39 -22.54 4.87
C PRO A 262 19.03 -23.23 4.79
N THR A 263 18.89 -24.47 5.29
CA THR A 263 17.60 -25.17 5.30
C THR A 263 16.60 -24.53 6.26
N LEU A 264 17.08 -23.74 7.23
CA LEU A 264 16.22 -22.93 8.11
C LEU A 264 15.44 -21.85 7.36
N GLY A 265 15.94 -21.41 6.19
CA GLY A 265 15.23 -20.49 5.31
C GLY A 265 14.16 -21.15 4.44
N LEU A 266 14.05 -22.49 4.48
CA LEU A 266 12.97 -23.26 3.85
C LEU A 266 11.90 -23.68 4.87
N LYS A 267 12.19 -23.56 6.16
CA LYS A 267 11.31 -23.99 7.24
C LYS A 267 10.13 -23.02 7.41
N SER A 268 8.98 -23.61 7.68
CA SER A 268 7.78 -22.91 8.15
C SER A 268 7.85 -22.83 9.67
N TRP A 269 8.04 -21.63 10.22
CA TRP A 269 8.22 -21.42 11.65
C TRP A 269 6.91 -21.04 12.35
N THR A 270 6.72 -21.52 13.57
CA THR A 270 5.70 -20.94 14.47
C THR A 270 6.31 -19.82 15.31
N THR A 271 5.47 -18.91 15.79
CA THR A 271 5.87 -17.87 16.75
C THR A 271 6.51 -18.49 17.99
N GLU A 272 5.92 -19.56 18.54
CA GLU A 272 6.44 -20.28 19.71
C GLU A 272 7.85 -20.83 19.47
N GLU A 273 8.11 -21.43 18.30
CA GLU A 273 9.44 -21.95 17.97
C GLU A 273 10.50 -20.85 17.90
N LEU A 274 10.17 -19.71 17.28
CA LEU A 274 11.09 -18.56 17.17
C LEU A 274 11.35 -17.93 18.54
N VAL A 275 10.29 -17.72 19.35
CA VAL A 275 10.42 -17.18 20.70
C VAL A 275 11.21 -18.13 21.60
N SER A 276 10.89 -19.42 21.59
CA SER A 276 11.59 -20.42 22.40
C SER A 276 13.08 -20.49 22.05
N ARG A 277 13.42 -20.43 20.75
CA ARG A 277 14.80 -20.57 20.29
C ARG A 277 15.64 -19.31 20.48
N TYR A 278 15.09 -18.13 20.18
CA TYR A 278 15.89 -16.91 20.07
C TYR A 278 15.64 -15.88 21.18
N ILE A 279 14.51 -15.95 21.88
CA ILE A 279 14.10 -14.93 22.86
C ILE A 279 14.12 -15.50 24.29
N SER A 280 13.75 -16.77 24.46
CA SER A 280 13.63 -17.39 25.78
C SER A 280 14.92 -17.27 26.60
N GLY A 281 14.77 -16.80 27.84
CA GLY A 281 15.88 -16.60 28.79
C GLY A 281 16.69 -15.32 28.59
N LYS A 282 16.35 -14.46 27.63
CA LYS A 282 16.98 -13.14 27.42
C LYS A 282 16.24 -12.05 28.18
N GLU A 283 16.96 -11.02 28.60
CA GLU A 283 16.37 -9.80 29.19
C GLU A 283 15.73 -8.93 28.10
N LEU A 284 14.77 -8.07 28.50
CA LEU A 284 14.23 -7.02 27.63
C LEU A 284 15.31 -5.96 27.37
N ASP A 285 15.25 -5.30 26.21
CA ASP A 285 16.14 -4.17 25.91
C ASP A 285 15.90 -2.97 26.84
N PHE A 286 14.66 -2.81 27.31
CA PHE A 286 14.22 -1.82 28.29
C PHE A 286 12.90 -2.28 28.94
N ALA A 287 12.48 -1.64 30.05
CA ALA A 287 11.20 -1.96 30.66
C ALA A 287 10.02 -1.51 29.76
N PRO A 288 8.89 -2.25 29.73
CA PRO A 288 7.79 -1.95 28.83
C PRO A 288 7.30 -0.49 28.94
N GLY A 289 7.33 0.24 27.83
CA GLY A 289 6.92 1.65 27.72
C GLY A 289 8.03 2.68 28.00
N GLU A 290 9.23 2.26 28.41
CA GLU A 290 10.34 3.18 28.74
C GLU A 290 11.25 3.51 27.54
N GLY A 291 11.06 2.86 26.40
CA GLY A 291 11.88 3.05 25.20
C GLY A 291 11.21 2.54 23.93
N PHE A 292 11.94 2.70 22.82
CA PHE A 292 11.56 2.20 21.50
C PHE A 292 12.70 1.32 20.96
N ASN A 293 12.38 0.10 20.53
CA ASN A 293 13.26 -0.73 19.73
C ASN A 293 12.40 -1.60 18.82
N TYR A 294 12.60 -1.44 17.51
CA TYR A 294 11.86 -2.20 16.51
C TYR A 294 12.09 -3.70 16.69
N SER A 295 11.03 -4.48 16.61
CA SER A 295 11.09 -5.93 16.87
C SER A 295 10.03 -6.67 16.09
N ASN A 296 10.46 -7.51 15.14
CA ASN A 296 9.57 -8.38 14.38
C ASN A 296 8.83 -9.37 15.29
N THR A 297 9.44 -9.76 16.42
CA THR A 297 8.81 -10.61 17.45
C THR A 297 7.48 -10.05 17.93
N ASN A 298 7.37 -8.72 18.11
CA ASN A 298 6.11 -8.09 18.53
C ASN A 298 4.97 -8.38 17.56
N TYR A 299 5.24 -8.35 16.26
CA TYR A 299 4.21 -8.55 15.24
C TYR A 299 3.86 -10.02 15.02
N LEU A 300 4.80 -10.94 15.25
CA LEU A 300 4.49 -12.37 15.35
C LEU A 300 3.48 -12.64 16.48
N LEU A 301 3.72 -12.07 17.67
CA LEU A 301 2.80 -12.17 18.80
C LEU A 301 1.44 -11.53 18.52
N LEU A 302 1.38 -10.40 17.81
CA LEU A 302 0.11 -9.80 17.38
C LEU A 302 -0.68 -10.71 16.42
N GLY A 303 0.01 -11.50 15.59
CA GLY A 303 -0.61 -12.53 14.76
C GLY A 303 -1.33 -13.58 15.59
N ASP A 304 -0.63 -14.19 16.55
CA ASP A 304 -1.21 -15.18 17.45
C ASP A 304 -2.37 -14.58 18.27
N LEU A 305 -2.30 -13.29 18.62
CA LEU A 305 -3.34 -12.58 19.35
C LEU A 305 -4.61 -12.37 18.50
N ILE A 306 -4.47 -12.10 17.20
CA ILE A 306 -5.61 -12.09 16.25
C ILE A 306 -6.30 -13.45 16.25
N GLU A 307 -5.55 -14.54 16.16
CA GLU A 307 -6.14 -15.88 16.12
C GLU A 307 -6.82 -16.24 17.45
N ALA A 308 -6.18 -15.91 18.58
CA ALA A 308 -6.75 -16.10 19.92
C ALA A 308 -8.05 -15.30 20.12
N ALA A 309 -8.12 -14.05 19.64
CA ALA A 309 -9.29 -13.19 19.80
C ALA A 309 -10.46 -13.54 18.85
N THR A 310 -10.18 -14.20 17.72
CA THR A 310 -11.18 -14.42 16.66
C THR A 310 -11.52 -15.89 16.44
N ASN A 311 -10.67 -16.81 16.89
CA ASN A 311 -10.75 -18.24 16.60
C ASN A 311 -10.80 -18.55 15.09
N THR A 312 -10.13 -17.72 14.28
CA THR A 312 -9.95 -17.85 12.83
C THR A 312 -8.53 -17.45 12.46
N SER A 313 -8.02 -17.89 11.30
CA SER A 313 -6.62 -17.63 10.95
C SER A 313 -6.37 -16.16 10.60
N VAL A 314 -5.12 -15.70 10.73
CA VAL A 314 -4.72 -14.36 10.28
C VAL A 314 -5.05 -14.14 8.81
N SER A 315 -4.84 -15.16 7.96
CA SER A 315 -5.17 -15.09 6.53
C SER A 315 -6.66 -14.80 6.31
N GLN A 316 -7.55 -15.47 7.05
CA GLN A 316 -8.99 -15.22 6.98
C GLN A 316 -9.36 -13.81 7.47
N GLN A 317 -8.72 -13.33 8.53
CA GLN A 317 -8.97 -11.99 9.06
C GLN A 317 -8.48 -10.90 8.12
N LEU A 318 -7.29 -11.02 7.53
CA LEU A 318 -6.79 -10.08 6.51
C LEU A 318 -7.69 -10.05 5.27
N GLN A 319 -8.10 -11.24 4.78
CA GLN A 319 -9.01 -11.37 3.65
C GLN A 319 -10.33 -10.63 3.91
N ALA A 320 -11.04 -10.99 4.99
CA ALA A 320 -12.39 -10.50 5.24
C ALA A 320 -12.44 -9.02 5.67
N ARG A 321 -11.36 -8.51 6.27
CA ARG A 321 -11.34 -7.16 6.88
C ARG A 321 -10.62 -6.10 6.06
N ILE A 322 -9.74 -6.52 5.16
CA ILE A 322 -8.88 -5.61 4.40
C ILE A 322 -8.97 -5.94 2.91
N PHE A 323 -8.65 -7.16 2.50
CA PHE A 323 -8.48 -7.44 1.07
C PHE A 323 -9.80 -7.41 0.30
N GLU A 324 -10.85 -8.05 0.80
CA GLU A 324 -12.16 -8.03 0.15
C GLU A 324 -12.80 -6.64 0.17
N PRO A 325 -12.89 -5.93 1.32
CA PRO A 325 -13.53 -4.62 1.36
C PRO A 325 -12.83 -3.54 0.52
N LEU A 326 -11.52 -3.69 0.28
CA LEU A 326 -10.74 -2.75 -0.54
C LEU A 326 -10.46 -3.25 -1.96
N GLY A 327 -11.00 -4.42 -2.34
CA GLY A 327 -10.81 -4.99 -3.68
C GLY A 327 -9.35 -5.33 -4.01
N MET A 328 -8.56 -5.68 -3.01
CA MET A 328 -7.16 -6.07 -3.16
C MET A 328 -7.04 -7.52 -3.65
N ASN A 329 -7.53 -7.77 -4.86
CA ASN A 329 -7.70 -9.10 -5.45
C ASN A 329 -6.38 -9.82 -5.78
N ASP A 330 -5.27 -9.09 -5.81
CA ASP A 330 -3.94 -9.61 -6.08
C ASP A 330 -3.08 -9.70 -4.81
N SER A 331 -3.71 -9.60 -3.64
CA SER A 331 -3.07 -9.64 -2.33
C SER A 331 -3.44 -10.89 -1.53
N PHE A 332 -2.47 -11.47 -0.84
CA PHE A 332 -2.69 -12.63 0.03
C PHE A 332 -1.62 -12.77 1.12
N TYR A 333 -1.97 -13.44 2.23
CA TYR A 333 -1.03 -13.78 3.29
C TYR A 333 -0.35 -15.12 2.97
N ALA A 334 0.96 -15.10 2.72
CA ALA A 334 1.72 -16.23 2.17
C ALA A 334 2.43 -17.10 3.23
N SER A 335 2.07 -16.97 4.51
CA SER A 335 2.65 -17.75 5.62
C SER A 335 1.63 -18.78 6.12
N PRO A 336 2.07 -19.98 6.58
CA PRO A 336 3.46 -20.35 6.89
C PRO A 336 4.25 -20.93 5.71
N ASP A 337 3.59 -21.28 4.62
CA ASP A 337 4.22 -21.86 3.43
C ASP A 337 4.17 -20.90 2.24
N ARG A 338 5.32 -20.66 1.61
CA ARG A 338 5.40 -19.94 0.34
C ARG A 338 4.45 -20.56 -0.70
N ILE A 339 3.82 -19.69 -1.49
CA ILE A 339 3.04 -20.07 -2.67
C ILE A 339 3.94 -20.02 -3.93
N PRO A 340 4.32 -21.16 -4.54
CA PRO A 340 5.16 -21.16 -5.73
C PRO A 340 4.49 -20.46 -6.91
N GLY A 341 5.24 -19.60 -7.62
CA GLY A 341 4.72 -18.82 -8.75
C GLY A 341 3.71 -17.73 -8.35
N GLY A 342 3.58 -17.43 -7.05
CA GLY A 342 2.64 -16.43 -6.54
C GLY A 342 3.14 -14.98 -6.57
N PHE A 343 4.44 -14.75 -6.78
CA PHE A 343 5.09 -13.44 -6.80
C PHE A 343 6.46 -13.48 -7.50
N THR A 344 7.02 -12.31 -7.81
CA THR A 344 8.30 -12.08 -8.50
C THR A 344 9.45 -12.81 -7.83
N SER A 345 10.48 -13.10 -8.62
CA SER A 345 11.76 -13.59 -8.13
C SER A 345 12.48 -12.49 -7.35
N GLY A 346 13.08 -12.80 -6.20
CA GLY A 346 13.80 -11.84 -5.36
C GLY A 346 15.30 -11.95 -5.54
N TYR A 347 16.00 -10.83 -5.57
CA TYR A 347 17.43 -10.78 -5.83
C TYR A 347 18.19 -9.96 -4.78
N LEU A 348 19.30 -10.51 -4.28
CA LEU A 348 20.19 -9.83 -3.34
C LEU A 348 21.58 -9.63 -3.92
N ASP A 349 22.12 -8.44 -3.69
CA ASP A 349 23.54 -8.12 -3.78
C ASP A 349 24.11 -8.23 -2.35
N LEU A 350 24.93 -9.25 -2.08
CA LEU A 350 25.37 -9.58 -0.73
C LEU A 350 26.58 -8.75 -0.29
N ASP A 351 27.39 -8.27 -1.23
CA ASP A 351 28.64 -7.54 -0.94
C ASP A 351 28.61 -6.07 -1.40
N GLY A 352 27.50 -5.64 -2.00
CA GLY A 352 27.28 -4.28 -2.47
C GLY A 352 28.11 -3.91 -3.70
N ASN A 353 28.58 -4.89 -4.46
CA ASN A 353 29.44 -4.67 -5.61
C ASN A 353 28.65 -4.33 -6.91
N GLY A 354 27.32 -4.35 -6.85
CA GLY A 354 26.41 -4.17 -7.99
C GLY A 354 26.05 -5.46 -8.73
N THR A 355 26.47 -6.62 -8.23
CA THR A 355 26.12 -7.94 -8.76
C THR A 355 25.08 -8.59 -7.88
N LEU A 356 24.04 -9.15 -8.49
CA LEU A 356 23.03 -9.88 -7.76
C LEU A 356 23.52 -11.32 -7.54
N ASP A 357 24.05 -11.56 -6.34
CA ASP A 357 24.69 -12.81 -5.94
C ASP A 357 23.71 -13.94 -5.65
N LEU A 358 22.51 -13.60 -5.18
CA LEU A 358 21.56 -14.58 -4.66
C LEU A 358 20.15 -14.37 -5.23
N ASP A 359 19.66 -15.42 -5.89
CA ASP A 359 18.25 -15.62 -6.22
C ASP A 359 17.55 -16.28 -5.01
N THR A 360 16.66 -15.54 -4.38
CA THR A 360 15.93 -15.95 -3.17
C THR A 360 14.57 -16.56 -3.47
N SER A 361 14.24 -16.76 -4.75
CA SER A 361 12.91 -17.22 -5.21
C SER A 361 12.54 -18.59 -4.67
N ASN A 362 13.51 -19.39 -4.25
CA ASN A 362 13.28 -20.72 -3.68
C ASN A 362 13.26 -20.74 -2.15
N THR A 363 13.39 -19.60 -1.47
CA THR A 363 13.29 -19.50 -0.01
C THR A 363 11.83 -19.49 0.45
N ASN A 364 11.59 -19.90 1.70
CA ASN A 364 10.30 -19.71 2.38
C ASN A 364 10.36 -18.46 3.27
N PHE A 365 10.73 -17.30 2.69
CA PHE A 365 10.72 -16.02 3.43
C PHE A 365 9.40 -15.76 4.19
N PRO A 366 8.20 -16.02 3.62
CA PRO A 366 6.95 -15.85 4.35
C PRO A 366 6.85 -16.70 5.62
N GLY A 367 7.36 -17.93 5.60
CA GLY A 367 7.41 -18.82 6.76
C GLY A 367 8.39 -18.38 7.85
N VAL A 368 9.36 -17.53 7.51
CA VAL A 368 10.28 -16.91 8.47
C VAL A 368 9.71 -15.61 9.03
N ALA A 369 9.07 -14.80 8.19
CA ALA A 369 8.62 -13.46 8.55
C ALA A 369 7.25 -13.42 9.23
N GLY A 370 6.35 -14.37 8.92
CA GLY A 370 5.00 -14.42 9.49
C GLY A 370 4.24 -13.10 9.39
N THR A 371 3.48 -12.75 10.43
CA THR A 371 2.74 -11.48 10.51
C THR A 371 3.63 -10.24 10.62
N ALA A 372 4.95 -10.42 10.73
CA ALA A 372 5.89 -9.31 10.60
C ALA A 372 6.23 -9.00 9.14
N GLY A 373 5.98 -9.90 8.17
CA GLY A 373 6.38 -9.63 6.78
C GLY A 373 5.94 -10.57 5.66
N ALA A 374 4.87 -11.35 5.82
CA ALA A 374 4.50 -12.41 4.88
C ALA A 374 3.41 -12.07 3.87
N ILE A 375 2.90 -10.83 3.82
CA ILE A 375 1.91 -10.46 2.80
C ILE A 375 2.60 -10.34 1.43
N VAL A 376 1.90 -10.83 0.40
CA VAL A 376 2.20 -10.63 -1.01
C VAL A 376 1.14 -9.70 -1.58
N SER A 377 1.54 -8.72 -2.40
CA SER A 377 0.67 -7.69 -2.96
C SER A 377 1.21 -7.14 -4.29
N THR A 378 0.42 -6.37 -5.01
CA THR A 378 0.86 -5.46 -6.08
C THR A 378 1.03 -4.04 -5.56
N ALA A 379 1.66 -3.15 -6.34
CA ALA A 379 1.78 -1.75 -5.98
C ALA A 379 0.40 -1.07 -5.95
N ALA A 380 -0.49 -1.45 -6.86
CA ALA A 380 -1.87 -0.94 -6.93
C ALA A 380 -2.69 -1.34 -5.69
N ASP A 381 -2.65 -2.62 -5.29
CA ASP A 381 -3.37 -3.08 -4.10
C ASP A 381 -2.82 -2.45 -2.82
N LEU A 382 -1.50 -2.26 -2.73
CA LEU A 382 -0.91 -1.59 -1.58
C LEU A 382 -1.31 -0.11 -1.51
N ASP A 383 -1.42 0.56 -2.66
CA ASP A 383 -1.90 1.93 -2.71
C ASP A 383 -3.41 2.03 -2.39
N ARG A 384 -4.22 1.04 -2.79
CA ARG A 384 -5.62 0.89 -2.34
C ARG A 384 -5.72 0.75 -0.82
N PHE A 385 -4.90 -0.10 -0.21
CA PHE A 385 -4.82 -0.20 1.25
C PHE A 385 -4.49 1.14 1.89
N THR A 386 -3.46 1.82 1.37
CA THR A 386 -3.01 3.12 1.88
C THR A 386 -4.14 4.15 1.80
N ARG A 387 -4.78 4.27 0.64
CA ARG A 387 -5.91 5.19 0.42
C ARG A 387 -7.09 4.87 1.32
N GLY A 388 -7.54 3.61 1.36
CA GLY A 388 -8.69 3.17 2.15
C GLY A 388 -8.48 3.34 3.66
N LEU A 389 -7.26 3.10 4.15
CA LEU A 389 -6.92 3.35 5.55
C LEU A 389 -7.07 4.84 5.92
N PHE A 390 -6.51 5.73 5.11
CA PHE A 390 -6.50 7.18 5.42
C PHE A 390 -7.79 7.91 5.01
N ASP A 391 -8.61 7.33 4.14
CA ASP A 391 -10.00 7.77 3.91
C ASP A 391 -10.96 7.36 5.04
N GLY A 392 -10.51 6.52 5.97
CA GLY A 392 -11.31 6.08 7.11
C GLY A 392 -12.28 4.94 6.75
N GLU A 393 -12.02 4.20 5.68
CA GLU A 393 -12.83 3.02 5.29
C GLU A 393 -12.60 1.84 6.26
N LEU A 394 -11.40 1.76 6.84
CA LEU A 394 -11.01 0.64 7.70
C LEU A 394 -11.09 0.93 9.20
N LEU A 395 -10.89 2.19 9.60
CA LEU A 395 -10.78 2.61 11.01
C LEU A 395 -11.59 3.88 11.25
N SER A 396 -12.15 4.01 12.46
CA SER A 396 -12.81 5.26 12.85
C SER A 396 -11.80 6.41 12.92
N PRO A 397 -12.22 7.68 12.75
CA PRO A 397 -11.32 8.83 12.85
C PRO A 397 -10.51 8.85 14.15
N ALA A 398 -11.13 8.49 15.28
CA ALA A 398 -10.46 8.45 16.59
C ALA A 398 -9.42 7.32 16.70
N THR A 399 -9.68 6.18 16.07
CA THR A 399 -8.73 5.06 16.04
C THR A 399 -7.56 5.35 15.10
N LEU A 400 -7.84 5.97 13.95
CA LEU A 400 -6.82 6.38 12.99
C LEU A 400 -5.92 7.47 13.58
N GLU A 401 -6.44 8.36 14.41
CA GLU A 401 -5.65 9.33 15.18
C GLU A 401 -4.71 8.63 16.18
N GLN A 402 -5.21 7.66 16.97
CA GLN A 402 -4.38 6.85 17.86
C GLN A 402 -3.27 6.11 17.11
N MET A 403 -3.61 5.51 15.95
CA MET A 403 -2.65 4.81 15.10
C MET A 403 -1.46 5.69 14.70
N GLN A 404 -1.71 6.97 14.50
CA GLN A 404 -0.70 7.95 14.07
C GLN A 404 0.05 8.63 15.22
N ALA A 405 -0.60 8.84 16.37
CA ALA A 405 -0.08 9.68 17.43
C ALA A 405 0.59 8.92 18.59
N ASP A 406 0.24 7.64 18.81
CA ASP A 406 0.67 6.87 19.98
C ASP A 406 2.05 6.22 19.81
N GLY A 407 3.05 7.04 19.49
CA GLY A 407 4.40 6.59 19.17
C GLY A 407 5.53 7.29 19.92
N LEU A 408 6.71 6.65 19.91
CA LEU A 408 7.95 7.25 20.38
C LEU A 408 8.88 7.60 19.20
N PRO A 409 9.80 8.57 19.37
CA PRO A 409 10.77 8.91 18.34
C PRO A 409 11.67 7.72 17.99
N ASP A 410 11.78 7.43 16.71
CA ASP A 410 12.81 6.58 16.15
C ASP A 410 13.95 7.48 15.66
N SER A 411 15.05 7.54 16.39
CA SER A 411 16.21 8.36 16.04
C SER A 411 17.15 7.70 15.03
N SER A 412 16.86 6.46 14.58
CA SER A 412 17.79 5.66 13.77
C SER A 412 17.89 6.08 12.30
N ASN A 413 16.94 6.88 11.81
CA ASN A 413 16.68 7.10 10.38
C ASN A 413 16.73 8.59 9.95
N GLY A 414 17.20 9.50 10.81
CA GLY A 414 17.56 10.89 10.46
C GLY A 414 16.41 11.86 10.16
N LEU A 415 15.19 11.38 9.90
CA LEU A 415 14.02 12.19 9.51
C LEU A 415 13.06 12.52 10.67
N ASN A 416 13.49 12.38 11.94
CA ASN A 416 12.66 12.58 13.14
C ASN A 416 11.33 11.81 13.08
N TYR A 417 11.38 10.54 12.67
CA TYR A 417 10.19 9.71 12.64
C TYR A 417 9.67 9.40 14.05
N VAL A 418 8.36 9.26 14.15
CA VAL A 418 7.66 8.66 15.29
C VAL A 418 7.01 7.37 14.80
N TYR A 419 7.21 6.27 15.54
CA TYR A 419 6.55 4.99 15.25
C TYR A 419 5.26 4.88 16.05
N GLY A 420 4.11 5.06 15.40
CA GLY A 420 2.78 4.91 15.99
C GLY A 420 2.35 3.45 16.13
N LEU A 421 1.06 3.15 16.00
CA LEU A 421 0.56 1.77 16.02
C LEU A 421 0.73 1.14 14.63
N GLY A 422 1.94 0.71 14.30
CA GLY A 422 2.27 0.01 13.06
C GLY A 422 2.55 0.88 11.84
N ILE A 423 2.74 2.18 12.03
CA ILE A 423 3.08 3.14 10.97
C ILE A 423 4.11 4.15 11.48
N TYR A 424 4.94 4.62 10.57
CA TYR A 424 5.83 5.75 10.78
C TYR A 424 5.14 7.06 10.40
N SER A 425 5.38 8.12 11.17
CA SER A 425 5.01 9.49 10.84
C SER A 425 6.22 10.41 10.97
N ALA A 426 6.53 11.19 9.94
CA ALA A 426 7.49 12.29 10.00
C ALA A 426 6.75 13.63 9.89
N ILE A 427 7.15 14.61 10.71
CA ILE A 427 6.66 15.99 10.66
C ILE A 427 7.85 16.91 10.42
N PHE A 428 7.81 17.66 9.33
CA PHE A 428 8.87 18.58 8.92
C PHE A 428 8.67 19.99 9.51
N PRO A 429 9.71 20.84 9.56
CA PRO A 429 9.65 22.16 10.20
C PRO A 429 8.54 23.09 9.67
N ASN A 430 8.16 22.97 8.40
CA ASN A 430 7.07 23.73 7.79
C ASN A 430 5.67 23.15 8.06
N GLY A 431 5.58 22.06 8.82
CA GLY A 431 4.34 21.33 9.09
C GLY A 431 3.96 20.32 8.02
N ALA A 432 4.77 20.09 6.98
CA ALA A 432 4.61 18.98 6.05
C ALA A 432 4.70 17.65 6.81
N ARG A 433 3.96 16.65 6.34
CA ARG A 433 3.83 15.37 7.02
C ARG A 433 3.86 14.24 6.01
N VAL A 434 4.55 13.17 6.38
CA VAL A 434 4.53 11.90 5.66
C VAL A 434 4.13 10.84 6.65
N VAL A 435 3.16 10.00 6.26
CA VAL A 435 2.82 8.78 6.98
C VAL A 435 3.18 7.60 6.09
N GLU A 436 3.96 6.66 6.59
CA GLU A 436 4.49 5.59 5.75
C GLU A 436 4.87 4.33 6.52
N HIS A 437 5.22 3.29 5.77
CA HIS A 437 6.00 2.17 6.27
C HIS A 437 6.84 1.62 5.12
N THR A 438 8.07 1.20 5.41
CA THR A 438 8.93 0.51 4.46
C THR A 438 8.97 -0.99 4.76
N GLY A 439 9.27 -1.78 3.75
CA GLY A 439 9.41 -3.22 3.89
C GLY A 439 10.61 -3.71 3.10
N GLY A 440 11.35 -4.62 3.70
CA GLY A 440 12.44 -5.32 3.05
C GLY A 440 12.46 -6.76 3.51
N GLY A 441 12.93 -7.64 2.65
CA GLY A 441 13.08 -9.05 3.00
C GLY A 441 13.62 -9.84 1.83
N LEU A 442 14.72 -10.57 2.04
CA LEU A 442 15.33 -11.53 1.10
C LEU A 442 15.15 -11.18 -0.39
N GLY A 443 15.53 -9.97 -0.81
CA GLY A 443 15.50 -9.58 -2.23
C GLY A 443 14.22 -8.90 -2.71
N TRP A 444 13.33 -8.46 -1.83
CA TRP A 444 12.24 -7.54 -2.15
C TRP A 444 12.32 -6.27 -1.31
N GLY A 445 12.00 -5.14 -1.94
CA GLY A 445 11.86 -3.82 -1.32
C GLY A 445 10.45 -3.28 -1.55
N SER A 446 9.92 -2.55 -0.58
CA SER A 446 8.56 -2.02 -0.63
C SER A 446 8.39 -0.76 0.21
N ARG A 447 7.43 0.08 -0.18
CA ARG A 447 7.02 1.28 0.54
C ARG A 447 5.54 1.54 0.32
N MET A 448 4.86 1.96 1.38
CA MET A 448 3.58 2.67 1.30
C MET A 448 3.74 4.07 1.88
N SER A 449 3.15 5.08 1.27
CA SER A 449 3.26 6.47 1.71
C SER A 449 1.97 7.25 1.50
N TYR A 450 1.63 8.10 2.45
CA TYR A 450 0.54 9.05 2.42
C TYR A 450 1.04 10.45 2.77
N LEU A 451 0.62 11.43 1.98
CA LEU A 451 0.90 12.86 2.15
C LEU A 451 -0.40 13.58 2.55
N PRO A 452 -0.69 13.77 3.86
CA PRO A 452 -1.99 14.26 4.32
C PRO A 452 -2.37 15.64 3.80
N GLN A 453 -1.40 16.53 3.61
CA GLN A 453 -1.65 17.91 3.18
C GLN A 453 -2.05 18.00 1.71
N THR A 454 -1.53 17.10 0.87
CA THR A 454 -1.83 17.07 -0.57
C THR A 454 -2.85 15.99 -0.93
N ASP A 455 -3.20 15.13 0.03
CA ASP A 455 -4.09 13.98 -0.11
C ASP A 455 -3.66 13.00 -1.20
N ILE A 456 -2.34 12.77 -1.29
CA ILE A 456 -1.70 11.88 -2.26
C ILE A 456 -1.21 10.62 -1.56
N THR A 457 -1.44 9.46 -2.16
CA THR A 457 -0.80 8.20 -1.77
C THR A 457 0.10 7.69 -2.88
N PHE A 458 1.14 6.95 -2.51
CA PHE A 458 1.91 6.16 -3.47
C PHE A 458 2.52 4.94 -2.81
N SER A 459 2.76 3.93 -3.63
CA SER A 459 3.40 2.68 -3.23
C SER A 459 4.46 2.30 -4.26
N THR A 460 5.60 1.80 -3.79
CA THR A 460 6.73 1.40 -4.65
C THR A 460 7.20 0.01 -4.27
N LEU A 461 7.41 -0.87 -5.24
CA LEU A 461 7.90 -2.23 -5.04
C LEU A 461 9.12 -2.50 -5.94
N THR A 462 10.11 -3.23 -5.41
CA THR A 462 11.31 -3.66 -6.13
C THR A 462 11.61 -5.11 -5.84
N ASN A 463 12.17 -5.82 -6.82
CA ASN A 463 12.63 -7.20 -6.66
C ASN A 463 14.14 -7.28 -6.41
N SER A 464 14.69 -6.23 -5.81
CA SER A 464 15.89 -6.30 -5.00
C SER A 464 15.77 -5.34 -3.83
N ASN A 465 16.55 -5.59 -2.78
CA ASN A 465 16.72 -4.69 -1.65
C ASN A 465 18.21 -4.60 -1.36
N GLY A 466 18.85 -3.44 -1.56
CA GLY A 466 20.30 -3.30 -1.33
C GLY A 466 21.02 -2.25 -2.17
N LEU A 467 22.35 -2.31 -2.12
CA LEU A 467 23.35 -1.43 -2.76
C LEU A 467 23.46 -1.70 -4.28
N PRO A 468 24.14 -0.85 -5.10
CA PRO A 468 25.01 0.30 -4.76
C PRO A 468 24.27 1.57 -4.32
N THR A 469 22.97 1.69 -4.65
CA THR A 469 22.08 2.72 -4.10
C THR A 469 20.74 2.08 -3.75
N ALA A 470 20.16 2.42 -2.61
CA ALA A 470 18.87 1.88 -2.18
C ALA A 470 17.76 2.21 -3.20
N PRO A 471 17.20 1.20 -3.92
CA PRO A 471 16.20 1.41 -4.96
C PRO A 471 14.95 2.13 -4.47
N ASP A 472 14.54 1.87 -3.23
CA ASP A 472 13.36 2.48 -2.61
C ASP A 472 13.53 4.00 -2.44
N ILE A 473 14.71 4.46 -2.02
CA ILE A 473 15.01 5.89 -1.84
C ILE A 473 15.06 6.61 -3.19
N GLN A 474 15.59 5.94 -4.23
CA GLN A 474 15.58 6.50 -5.58
C GLN A 474 14.19 6.61 -6.18
N LEU A 475 13.35 5.57 -5.99
CA LEU A 475 11.96 5.61 -6.39
C LEU A 475 11.20 6.70 -5.62
N LEU A 476 11.38 6.79 -4.30
CA LEU A 476 10.78 7.84 -3.47
C LEU A 476 11.11 9.24 -4.00
N ASN A 477 12.39 9.54 -4.23
CA ASN A 477 12.83 10.83 -4.76
C ASN A 477 12.27 11.10 -6.15
N GLY A 478 12.31 10.11 -7.05
CA GLY A 478 11.80 10.23 -8.42
C GLY A 478 10.29 10.46 -8.49
N VAL A 479 9.52 9.73 -7.68
CA VAL A 479 8.05 9.84 -7.59
C VAL A 479 7.65 11.20 -7.02
N LEU A 480 8.23 11.61 -5.89
CA LEU A 480 7.96 12.92 -5.29
C LEU A 480 8.35 14.06 -6.25
N SER A 481 9.48 13.95 -6.95
CA SER A 481 9.89 14.93 -7.95
C SER A 481 8.93 15.01 -9.14
N ALA A 482 8.36 13.87 -9.56
CA ALA A 482 7.34 13.84 -10.62
C ALA A 482 6.02 14.47 -10.16
N ILE A 483 5.60 14.19 -8.93
CA ILE A 483 4.43 14.82 -8.30
C ILE A 483 4.64 16.33 -8.23
N ASP A 484 5.74 16.80 -7.64
CA ASP A 484 6.02 18.22 -7.43
C ASP A 484 5.93 19.04 -8.73
N ARG A 485 6.60 18.57 -9.81
CA ARG A 485 6.57 19.23 -11.13
C ARG A 485 5.17 19.37 -11.72
N ASN A 486 4.23 18.53 -11.29
CA ASN A 486 2.89 18.42 -11.84
C ASN A 486 1.80 18.95 -10.91
N LEU A 487 2.15 19.37 -9.69
CA LEU A 487 1.26 20.09 -8.79
C LEU A 487 0.98 21.51 -9.33
N THR A 488 -0.26 21.95 -9.21
CA THR A 488 -0.68 23.30 -9.65
C THR A 488 -0.77 24.29 -8.50
N SER A 489 -0.93 23.79 -7.27
CA SER A 489 -1.02 24.58 -6.05
C SER A 489 0.38 24.86 -5.48
N GLU A 490 0.71 26.12 -5.26
CA GLU A 490 1.99 26.52 -4.65
C GLU A 490 2.13 26.07 -3.20
N SER A 491 1.02 25.95 -2.45
CA SER A 491 1.07 25.39 -1.09
C SER A 491 1.40 23.91 -1.11
N ASP A 492 0.88 23.18 -2.10
CA ASP A 492 1.08 21.73 -2.21
C ASP A 492 2.52 21.44 -2.63
N LYS A 493 3.07 22.24 -3.56
CA LYS A 493 4.50 22.19 -3.91
C LYS A 493 5.40 22.44 -2.70
N GLN A 494 5.10 23.46 -1.89
CA GLN A 494 5.90 23.73 -0.68
C GLN A 494 5.94 22.56 0.30
N VAL A 495 4.87 21.74 0.35
CA VAL A 495 4.86 20.51 1.15
C VAL A 495 5.81 19.48 0.54
N VAL A 496 5.68 19.19 -0.75
CA VAL A 496 6.48 18.15 -1.42
C VAL A 496 7.97 18.55 -1.50
N ASP A 497 8.26 19.81 -1.78
CA ASP A 497 9.61 20.38 -1.80
C ASP A 497 10.35 20.18 -0.47
N GLU A 498 9.67 20.36 0.66
CA GLU A 498 10.32 20.21 1.97
C GLU A 498 10.63 18.74 2.26
N ILE A 499 9.74 17.82 1.87
CA ILE A 499 9.98 16.38 1.97
C ILE A 499 11.18 16.00 1.11
N LEU A 500 11.23 16.47 -0.14
CA LEU A 500 12.37 16.26 -1.04
C LEU A 500 13.68 16.79 -0.46
N ARG A 501 13.70 18.01 0.09
CA ARG A 501 14.90 18.57 0.74
C ARG A 501 15.35 17.73 1.94
N ALA A 502 14.42 17.26 2.76
CA ALA A 502 14.76 16.44 3.91
C ALA A 502 15.35 15.09 3.46
N ILE A 503 14.81 14.49 2.40
CA ILE A 503 15.37 13.29 1.79
C ILE A 503 16.78 13.55 1.25
N GLU A 504 16.99 14.61 0.48
CA GLU A 504 18.30 14.99 -0.09
C GLU A 504 19.37 15.30 0.98
N GLN A 505 18.95 15.79 2.16
CA GLN A 505 19.85 16.08 3.28
C GLN A 505 20.26 14.83 4.07
N ASN A 506 19.38 13.83 4.14
CA ASN A 506 19.58 12.64 4.98
C ASN A 506 20.05 11.41 4.20
N PHE A 507 19.88 11.39 2.87
CA PHE A 507 20.26 10.27 2.02
C PHE A 507 21.24 10.70 0.92
N SER A 508 22.19 9.82 0.59
CA SER A 508 23.14 10.04 -0.51
C SER A 508 22.53 9.60 -1.83
N PHE A 509 22.52 10.50 -2.81
CA PHE A 509 22.12 10.22 -4.19
C PHE A 509 23.35 10.25 -5.11
N PRO A 510 23.59 9.23 -5.95
CA PRO A 510 24.56 9.32 -7.03
C PRO A 510 24.14 10.45 -7.96
N SER A 511 25.07 11.37 -8.26
CA SER A 511 24.85 12.36 -9.31
C SER A 511 24.78 11.64 -10.67
N ASN A 512 23.88 12.07 -11.57
CA ASN A 512 23.75 11.63 -12.97
C ASN A 512 25.04 11.71 -13.84
N ASN A 513 26.20 12.01 -13.26
CA ASN A 513 27.48 11.91 -13.94
C ASN A 513 28.02 10.49 -13.78
N LEU A 514 27.57 9.58 -14.65
CA LEU A 514 28.36 8.44 -15.08
C LEU A 514 29.63 8.97 -15.77
N SER A 515 30.61 9.45 -15.01
CA SER A 515 31.98 9.52 -15.48
C SER A 515 32.59 8.13 -15.27
N VAL A 516 32.63 7.37 -16.37
CA VAL A 516 33.52 6.21 -16.51
C VAL A 516 34.92 6.63 -16.06
N ALA A 517 35.43 6.00 -15.01
CA ALA A 517 36.84 6.02 -14.68
C ALA A 517 37.26 4.65 -14.13
N VAL A 518 37.75 3.83 -15.06
CA VAL A 518 38.60 2.63 -14.85
C VAL A 518 39.95 3.11 -14.25
N PRO A 519 40.55 2.37 -13.31
CA PRO A 519 41.55 1.35 -13.68
C PRO A 519 41.10 -0.08 -13.41
#